data_AF-A0A6J5G4J5-F1
#
_entry.id   AF-A0A6J5G4J5-F1
#
_cell.length_a   1.000
_cell.length_b   1.000
_cell.length_c   1.000
_cell.angle_alpha   90.00
_cell.angle_beta   90.00
_cell.angle_gamma   90.00
#
_symmetry.space_group_name_H-M   'P 1'
#
loop_
_entity.id
_entity.type
_entity.pdbx_description
1 polymer ?
#
loop_
_entity_poly.entity_id
_entity_poly.type
_entity_poly.pdbx_seq_one_letter_code
_entity_poly.pdbx_strand_id
1 'polypeptide(L)'
;MLTLRCLENEFLAEDEEPSRFIFENSGKLLLTHEDDEEVEIGSFSVKYVDVTGAITEGESIFDVFDSDSTCIQYFEALYGTDEDIKPRVARLAHGDSCLWNPSLLILDRLVVHREYRGSGLGLVALRGLIHRFRTGAGLIALKAFPLQFEGNHREKPEGSDEIKLGYDQFDVPMPKASSKLRSYYRQVGFVQVPRTPFMVRSP
;
A
#
# COMPACT_ATOMS: atom_id res chain seq x y z
N MET A 1 6.91 -21.96 4.19
CA MET A 1 6.36 -21.26 2.99
C MET A 1 5.56 -20.04 3.43
N LEU A 2 5.59 -18.92 2.69
CA LEU A 2 4.76 -17.74 3.02
C LEU A 2 3.49 -17.72 2.16
N THR A 3 2.34 -17.63 2.81
CA THR A 3 1.01 -17.58 2.19
C THR A 3 0.33 -16.24 2.48
N LEU A 4 -0.28 -15.64 1.46
CA LEU A 4 -1.13 -14.45 1.59
C LEU A 4 -2.58 -14.90 1.58
N ARG A 5 -3.26 -14.86 2.74
CA ARG A 5 -4.69 -15.22 2.85
C ARG A 5 -5.54 -13.96 2.80
N CYS A 6 -6.27 -13.77 1.71
CA CYS A 6 -7.21 -12.66 1.58
C CYS A 6 -8.47 -12.94 2.42
N LEU A 7 -9.05 -11.89 3.00
CA LEU A 7 -10.37 -11.95 3.59
C LEU A 7 -11.43 -11.94 2.48
N GLU A 8 -12.61 -12.48 2.80
CA GLU A 8 -13.77 -12.35 1.92
C GLU A 8 -14.16 -10.88 1.80
N ASN A 9 -14.53 -10.48 0.59
CA ASN A 9 -14.96 -9.11 0.30
C ASN A 9 -16.30 -9.14 -0.43
N GLU A 10 -17.16 -8.21 -0.08
CA GLU A 10 -18.50 -8.03 -0.66
C GLU A 10 -18.53 -6.67 -1.37
N PHE A 11 -19.25 -6.61 -2.49
CA PHE A 11 -19.45 -5.37 -3.23
C PHE A 11 -20.87 -5.32 -3.77
N LEU A 12 -21.38 -4.12 -3.96
CA LEU A 12 -22.69 -3.89 -4.54
C LEU A 12 -22.61 -4.06 -6.05
N ALA A 13 -23.59 -4.76 -6.63
CA ALA A 13 -23.68 -4.95 -8.07
C ALA A 13 -24.16 -3.69 -8.81
N GLU A 14 -24.96 -2.86 -8.12
CA GLU A 14 -25.42 -1.55 -8.57
C GLU A 14 -25.01 -0.55 -7.50
N ASP A 15 -24.06 0.31 -7.83
CA ASP A 15 -23.55 1.37 -6.98
C ASP A 15 -23.32 2.60 -7.87
N GLU A 16 -23.80 3.75 -7.45
CA GLU A 16 -23.65 5.03 -8.16
C GLU A 16 -22.59 5.93 -7.49
N GLU A 17 -22.05 5.51 -6.33
CA GLU A 17 -21.05 6.30 -5.61
C GLU A 17 -19.68 6.21 -6.30
N PRO A 18 -18.89 7.30 -6.34
CA PRO A 18 -17.53 7.28 -6.91
C PRO A 18 -16.60 6.26 -6.24
N SER A 19 -16.86 5.91 -4.99
CA SER A 19 -16.08 4.93 -4.22
C SER A 19 -16.11 3.52 -4.82
N ARG A 20 -17.09 3.20 -5.69
CA ARG A 20 -17.16 1.90 -6.38
C ARG A 20 -15.95 1.60 -7.27
N PHE A 21 -15.22 2.63 -7.69
CA PHE A 21 -13.97 2.49 -8.44
C PHE A 21 -12.76 2.21 -7.56
N ILE A 22 -12.94 2.11 -6.23
CA ILE A 22 -11.91 1.74 -5.27
C ILE A 22 -12.17 0.33 -4.75
N PHE A 23 -11.29 -0.60 -5.09
CA PHE A 23 -11.34 -1.98 -4.60
C PHE A 23 -10.33 -2.17 -3.48
N GLU A 24 -10.82 -2.41 -2.26
CA GLU A 24 -9.96 -2.78 -1.14
C GLU A 24 -9.85 -4.30 -1.02
N ASN A 25 -8.64 -4.79 -0.72
CA ASN A 25 -8.42 -6.17 -0.32
C ASN A 25 -7.50 -6.21 0.88
N SER A 26 -7.92 -6.88 1.94
CA SER A 26 -7.13 -7.07 3.14
C SER A 26 -6.96 -8.56 3.46
N GLY A 27 -5.98 -8.87 4.28
CA GLY A 27 -5.63 -10.25 4.54
C GLY A 27 -4.56 -10.46 5.59
N LYS A 28 -4.22 -11.73 5.80
CA LYS A 28 -3.23 -12.20 6.76
C LYS A 28 -2.02 -12.79 6.04
N LEU A 29 -0.87 -12.65 6.68
CA LEU A 29 0.38 -13.30 6.31
C LEU A 29 0.52 -14.57 7.15
N LEU A 30 0.62 -15.73 6.50
CA LEU A 30 0.75 -17.02 7.16
C LEU A 30 2.08 -17.66 6.79
N LEU A 31 2.81 -18.15 7.79
CA LEU A 31 4.03 -18.90 7.60
C LEU A 31 3.74 -20.38 7.89
N THR A 32 3.92 -21.23 6.88
CA THR A 32 3.84 -22.69 7.05
C THR A 32 5.22 -23.24 7.40
N HIS A 33 5.32 -23.94 8.53
CA HIS A 33 6.51 -24.65 8.99
C HIS A 33 6.64 -26.04 8.36
N GLU A 34 7.72 -26.78 8.66
CA GLU A 34 7.97 -28.13 8.11
C GLU A 34 6.92 -29.15 8.57
N ASP A 35 6.30 -28.94 9.73
CA ASP A 35 5.26 -29.79 10.31
C ASP A 35 3.84 -29.45 9.79
N ASP A 36 3.73 -28.71 8.67
CA ASP A 36 2.48 -28.18 8.09
C ASP A 36 1.65 -27.24 9.00
N GLU A 37 2.20 -26.83 10.16
CA GLU A 37 1.58 -25.83 11.02
C GLU A 37 1.64 -24.43 10.38
N GLU A 38 0.48 -23.78 10.29
CA GLU A 38 0.36 -22.40 9.81
C GLU A 38 0.30 -21.41 10.97
N VAL A 39 1.24 -20.46 10.98
CA VAL A 39 1.29 -19.40 11.99
C VAL A 39 1.03 -18.04 11.36
N GLU A 40 0.18 -17.24 12.00
CA GLU A 40 -0.07 -15.86 11.59
C GLU A 40 1.09 -14.95 11.99
N ILE A 41 1.75 -14.38 10.97
CA ILE A 41 2.95 -13.55 11.15
C ILE A 41 2.69 -12.07 10.86
N GLY A 42 1.46 -11.69 10.50
CA GLY A 42 1.09 -10.31 10.22
C GLY A 42 -0.12 -10.18 9.29
N SER A 43 -0.32 -8.98 8.76
CA SER A 43 -1.47 -8.62 7.94
C SER A 43 -1.14 -7.61 6.85
N PHE A 44 -2.04 -7.45 5.88
CA PHE A 44 -1.91 -6.47 4.81
C PHE A 44 -3.27 -5.86 4.43
N SER A 45 -3.24 -4.66 3.85
CA SER A 45 -4.32 -4.07 3.05
C SER A 45 -3.73 -3.45 1.78
N VAL A 46 -4.42 -3.64 0.67
CA VAL A 46 -4.15 -3.02 -0.62
C VAL A 46 -5.42 -2.40 -1.17
N LYS A 47 -5.28 -1.28 -1.88
CA LYS A 47 -6.39 -0.63 -2.59
C LYS A 47 -6.05 -0.54 -4.06
N TYR A 48 -7.00 -0.82 -4.93
CA TYR A 48 -6.89 -0.59 -6.36
C TYR A 48 -7.87 0.51 -6.74
N VAL A 49 -7.37 1.57 -7.37
CA VAL A 49 -8.20 2.68 -7.87
C VAL A 49 -8.31 2.55 -9.38
N ASP A 50 -9.50 2.23 -9.87
CA ASP A 50 -9.78 2.04 -11.29
C ASP A 50 -10.08 3.36 -12.00
N VAL A 51 -9.02 4.11 -12.27
CA VAL A 51 -9.10 5.38 -13.00
C VAL A 51 -9.56 5.16 -14.44
N THR A 52 -9.16 4.05 -15.08
CA THR A 52 -9.59 3.73 -16.44
C THR A 52 -11.11 3.52 -16.52
N GLY A 53 -11.68 2.78 -15.56
CA GLY A 53 -13.12 2.59 -15.43
C GLY A 53 -13.84 3.92 -15.22
N ALA A 54 -13.38 4.73 -14.26
CA ALA A 54 -13.95 6.05 -13.97
C ALA A 54 -14.01 6.94 -15.21
N ILE A 55 -12.89 7.10 -15.94
CA ILE A 55 -12.84 7.87 -17.19
C ILE A 55 -13.84 7.33 -18.22
N THR A 56 -13.92 6.01 -18.37
CA THR A 56 -14.80 5.36 -19.34
C THR A 56 -16.27 5.67 -19.07
N GLU A 57 -16.64 5.79 -17.80
CA GLU A 57 -18.01 6.09 -17.36
C GLU A 57 -18.27 7.61 -17.21
N GLY A 58 -17.27 8.45 -17.49
CA GLY A 58 -17.37 9.90 -17.36
C GLY A 58 -17.35 10.40 -15.91
N GLU A 59 -16.87 9.57 -14.98
CA GLU A 59 -16.73 9.92 -13.57
C GLU A 59 -15.48 10.78 -13.33
N SER A 60 -15.59 11.70 -12.38
CA SER A 60 -14.51 12.59 -11.95
C SER A 60 -13.44 11.81 -11.18
N ILE A 61 -12.19 11.84 -11.64
CA ILE A 61 -11.10 11.14 -10.94
C ILE A 61 -10.89 11.76 -9.57
N PHE A 62 -11.02 13.09 -9.47
CA PHE A 62 -10.96 13.77 -8.18
C PHE A 62 -11.99 13.23 -7.20
N ASP A 63 -13.25 13.09 -7.60
CA ASP A 63 -14.33 12.62 -6.72
C ASP A 63 -14.14 11.15 -6.32
N VAL A 64 -13.64 10.31 -7.22
CA VAL A 64 -13.22 8.93 -6.88
C VAL A 64 -12.18 8.96 -5.76
N PHE A 65 -11.11 9.74 -5.90
CA PHE A 65 -10.06 9.80 -4.90
C PHE A 65 -10.49 10.48 -3.59
N ASP A 66 -11.39 11.47 -3.65
CA ASP A 66 -11.92 12.18 -2.47
C ASP A 66 -12.90 11.33 -1.64
N SER A 67 -13.53 10.32 -2.26
CA SER A 67 -14.39 9.37 -1.56
C SER A 67 -13.67 8.56 -0.46
N ASP A 68 -12.33 8.44 -0.54
CA ASP A 68 -11.50 7.82 0.48
C ASP A 68 -10.39 8.77 0.96
N SER A 69 -10.45 9.10 2.26
CA SER A 69 -9.50 10.03 2.91
C SER A 69 -8.01 9.65 2.81
N THR A 70 -7.70 8.39 2.53
CA THR A 70 -6.33 7.95 2.30
C THR A 70 -5.93 8.17 0.84
N CYS A 71 -6.85 7.87 -0.09
CA CYS A 71 -6.66 7.99 -1.53
C CYS A 71 -6.43 9.43 -1.96
N ILE A 72 -7.15 10.41 -1.42
CA ILE A 72 -6.99 11.82 -1.82
C ILE A 72 -5.53 12.33 -1.70
N GLN A 73 -4.77 11.86 -0.71
CA GLN A 73 -3.37 12.23 -0.55
C GLN A 73 -2.48 11.66 -1.69
N TYR A 74 -2.85 10.52 -2.25
CA TYR A 74 -2.21 9.96 -3.45
C TYR A 74 -2.58 10.76 -4.70
N PHE A 75 -3.82 11.21 -4.82
CA PHE A 75 -4.23 12.10 -5.92
C PHE A 75 -3.35 13.36 -5.93
N GLU A 76 -3.30 14.09 -4.81
CA GLU A 76 -2.51 15.32 -4.69
C GLU A 76 -1.02 15.11 -5.00
N ALA A 77 -0.47 13.96 -4.60
CA ALA A 77 0.94 13.65 -4.81
C ALA A 77 1.24 13.23 -6.26
N LEU A 78 0.39 12.41 -6.86
CA LEU A 78 0.69 11.65 -8.08
C LEU A 78 0.01 12.19 -9.33
N TYR A 79 -1.14 12.85 -9.22
CA TYR A 79 -1.97 13.33 -10.33
C TYR A 79 -1.94 14.86 -10.46
N GLY A 80 -1.96 15.34 -11.70
CA GLY A 80 -2.02 16.74 -12.06
C GLY A 80 -3.43 17.32 -11.94
N THR A 81 -3.55 18.61 -12.21
CA THR A 81 -4.85 19.30 -12.26
C THR A 81 -5.69 18.92 -13.49
N ASP A 82 -5.04 18.29 -14.47
CA ASP A 82 -5.62 17.65 -15.65
C ASP A 82 -6.08 16.22 -15.37
N GLU A 83 -6.00 15.77 -14.11
CA GLU A 83 -6.33 14.42 -13.65
C GLU A 83 -5.49 13.29 -14.29
N ASP A 84 -4.41 13.66 -14.98
CA ASP A 84 -3.40 12.73 -15.49
C ASP A 84 -2.29 12.51 -14.45
N ILE A 85 -1.61 11.37 -14.52
CA ILE A 85 -0.42 11.14 -13.69
C ILE A 85 0.66 12.17 -14.07
N LYS A 86 1.17 12.89 -13.08
CA LYS A 86 2.18 13.95 -13.29
C LYS A 86 3.35 13.40 -14.12
N PRO A 87 3.81 14.11 -15.18
CA PRO A 87 4.90 13.63 -16.03
C PRO A 87 6.21 13.32 -15.30
N ARG A 88 6.45 13.97 -14.15
CA ARG A 88 7.59 13.67 -13.29
C ARG A 88 7.45 12.32 -12.58
N VAL A 89 6.25 11.98 -12.12
CA VAL A 89 5.95 10.71 -11.44
C VAL A 89 6.03 9.56 -12.43
N ALA A 90 5.43 9.73 -13.62
CA ALA A 90 5.52 8.75 -14.70
C ALA A 90 6.99 8.46 -15.07
N ARG A 91 7.81 9.50 -15.33
CA ARG A 91 9.24 9.32 -15.62
C ARG A 91 10.03 8.68 -14.46
N LEU A 92 9.66 8.98 -13.22
CA LEU A 92 10.32 8.39 -12.05
C LEU A 92 10.06 6.88 -11.95
N ALA A 93 8.85 6.44 -12.27
CA ALA A 93 8.45 5.04 -12.16
C ALA A 93 8.83 4.20 -13.39
N HIS A 94 8.73 4.78 -14.59
CA HIS A 94 8.86 4.06 -15.87
C HIS A 94 10.11 4.42 -16.68
N GLY A 95 10.88 5.44 -16.26
CA GLY A 95 11.99 5.96 -17.04
C GLY A 95 11.51 6.56 -18.36
N ASP A 96 12.07 6.08 -19.47
CA ASP A 96 11.67 6.46 -20.83
C ASP A 96 10.51 5.60 -21.38
N SER A 97 10.03 4.62 -20.61
CA SER A 97 8.91 3.77 -21.02
C SER A 97 7.57 4.50 -20.87
N CYS A 98 6.57 4.11 -21.66
CA CYS A 98 5.24 4.73 -21.61
C CYS A 98 4.42 4.21 -20.42
N LEU A 99 3.73 5.14 -19.75
CA LEU A 99 2.63 4.82 -18.86
C LEU A 99 1.39 4.53 -19.71
N TRP A 100 0.91 3.30 -19.68
CA TRP A 100 -0.17 2.82 -20.55
C TRP A 100 -1.53 2.76 -19.85
N ASN A 101 -1.56 2.91 -18.52
CA ASN A 101 -2.77 2.86 -17.73
C ASN A 101 -2.69 3.85 -16.55
N PRO A 102 -3.71 4.69 -16.33
CA PRO A 102 -3.72 5.62 -15.20
C PRO A 102 -4.10 4.96 -13.87
N SER A 103 -4.70 3.76 -13.86
CA SER A 103 -5.14 3.08 -12.64
C SER A 103 -3.99 2.78 -11.68
N LEU A 104 -4.29 2.83 -10.38
CA LEU A 104 -3.31 2.85 -9.30
C LEU A 104 -3.49 1.67 -8.35
N LEU A 105 -2.43 0.90 -8.12
CA LEU A 105 -2.37 -0.03 -6.99
C LEU A 105 -1.69 0.67 -5.80
N ILE A 106 -2.38 0.78 -4.69
CA ILE A 106 -1.88 1.31 -3.42
C ILE A 106 -1.59 0.13 -2.48
N LEU A 107 -0.33 -0.02 -2.08
CA LEU A 107 0.03 -0.89 -0.96
C LEU A 107 -0.17 -0.10 0.33
N ASP A 108 -1.39 -0.17 0.87
CA ASP A 108 -1.85 0.69 1.96
C ASP A 108 -1.19 0.33 3.29
N ARG A 109 -1.26 -0.94 3.67
CA ARG A 109 -0.74 -1.42 4.95
C ARG A 109 -0.05 -2.77 4.79
N LEU A 110 1.11 -2.91 5.42
CA LEU A 110 1.78 -4.19 5.59
C LEU A 110 2.38 -4.23 6.99
N VAL A 111 1.95 -5.22 7.76
CA VAL A 111 2.35 -5.43 9.14
C VAL A 111 3.00 -6.80 9.24
N VAL A 112 4.17 -6.84 9.87
CA VAL A 112 4.83 -8.08 10.27
C VAL A 112 5.00 -8.04 11.78
N HIS A 113 4.52 -9.08 12.46
CA HIS A 113 4.67 -9.27 13.90
C HIS A 113 6.14 -9.23 14.29
N ARG A 114 6.43 -8.64 15.45
CA ARG A 114 7.79 -8.36 15.93
C ARG A 114 8.73 -9.56 15.80
N GLU A 115 8.26 -10.74 16.22
CA GLU A 115 9.04 -11.99 16.27
C GLU A 115 9.52 -12.46 14.90
N TYR A 116 8.87 -12.02 13.81
CA TYR A 116 9.16 -12.42 12.44
C TYR A 116 9.86 -11.33 11.63
N ARG A 117 10.26 -10.21 12.26
CA ARG A 117 10.99 -9.13 11.58
C ARG A 117 12.46 -9.49 11.39
N GLY A 118 13.12 -8.80 10.45
CA GLY A 118 14.56 -8.99 10.18
C GLY A 118 14.91 -10.20 9.31
N SER A 119 13.95 -11.07 9.01
CA SER A 119 14.11 -12.26 8.16
C SER A 119 13.81 -12.03 6.67
N GLY A 120 13.48 -10.79 6.28
CA GLY A 120 13.11 -10.45 4.90
C GLY A 120 11.68 -10.81 4.49
N LEU A 121 10.89 -11.44 5.37
CA LEU A 121 9.50 -11.87 5.08
C LEU A 121 8.61 -10.74 4.58
N GLY A 122 8.76 -9.51 5.09
CA GLY A 122 8.00 -8.36 4.58
C GLY A 122 8.30 -8.03 3.10
N LEU A 123 9.53 -8.24 2.62
CA LEU A 123 9.87 -8.04 1.20
C LEU A 123 9.27 -9.14 0.33
N VAL A 124 9.24 -10.37 0.85
CA VAL A 124 8.59 -11.51 0.17
C VAL A 124 7.09 -11.25 0.07
N ALA A 125 6.45 -10.80 1.16
CA ALA A 125 5.05 -10.40 1.17
C ALA A 125 4.77 -9.29 0.17
N LEU A 126 5.56 -8.21 0.16
CA LEU A 126 5.42 -7.12 -0.83
C LEU A 126 5.49 -7.60 -2.26
N ARG A 127 6.46 -8.46 -2.59
CA ARG A 127 6.59 -9.03 -3.94
C ARG A 127 5.37 -9.86 -4.31
N GLY A 128 4.86 -10.66 -3.38
CA GLY A 128 3.63 -11.44 -3.56
C GLY A 128 2.41 -10.56 -3.79
N LEU A 129 2.21 -9.52 -2.98
CA LEU A 129 1.12 -8.55 -3.13
C LEU A 129 1.18 -7.85 -4.48
N ILE A 130 2.35 -7.33 -4.85
CA ILE A 130 2.56 -6.71 -6.16
C ILE A 130 2.23 -7.70 -7.27
N HIS A 131 2.79 -8.91 -7.23
CA HIS A 131 2.53 -9.90 -8.28
C HIS A 131 1.04 -10.24 -8.41
N ARG A 132 0.33 -10.36 -7.29
CA ARG A 132 -1.08 -10.77 -7.23
C ARG A 132 -2.05 -9.67 -7.67
N PHE A 133 -1.76 -8.41 -7.33
CA PHE A 133 -2.70 -7.29 -7.45
C PHE A 133 -2.31 -6.24 -8.50
N ARG A 134 -1.15 -6.34 -9.15
CA ARG A 134 -0.69 -5.34 -10.14
C ARG A 134 -1.49 -5.32 -11.43
N THR A 135 -2.25 -6.36 -11.75
CA THR A 135 -2.94 -6.47 -13.04
C THR A 135 -3.88 -5.28 -13.22
N GLY A 136 -3.77 -4.59 -14.35
CA GLY A 136 -4.56 -3.38 -14.64
C GLY A 136 -3.97 -2.09 -14.09
N ALA A 137 -3.09 -2.13 -13.08
CA ALA A 137 -2.44 -0.92 -12.59
C ALA A 137 -1.33 -0.49 -13.55
N GLY A 138 -1.25 0.79 -13.89
CA GLY A 138 -0.08 1.35 -14.56
C GLY A 138 0.93 1.99 -13.59
N LEU A 139 0.55 2.15 -12.32
CA LEU A 139 1.42 2.63 -11.26
C LEU A 139 1.15 1.86 -9.96
N ILE A 140 2.22 1.54 -9.22
CA ILE A 140 2.10 1.04 -7.85
C ILE A 140 2.67 2.09 -6.90
N ALA A 141 1.91 2.46 -5.87
CA ALA A 141 2.30 3.44 -4.87
C ALA A 141 2.19 2.91 -3.45
N LEU A 142 2.95 3.54 -2.55
CA LEU A 142 2.80 3.40 -1.10
C LEU A 142 3.23 4.68 -0.39
N LYS A 143 2.78 4.86 0.84
CA LYS A 143 3.28 5.90 1.74
C LYS A 143 4.32 5.28 2.67
N ALA A 144 5.57 5.76 2.62
CA ALA A 144 6.63 5.30 3.51
C ALA A 144 6.52 5.95 4.89
N PHE A 145 5.48 5.57 5.64
CA PHE A 145 5.16 6.09 6.97
C PHE A 145 5.48 5.04 8.05
N PRO A 146 6.32 5.35 9.05
CA PRO A 146 6.58 4.42 10.14
C PRO A 146 5.39 4.33 11.10
N LEU A 147 4.81 3.13 11.19
CA LEU A 147 3.57 2.87 11.93
C LEU A 147 3.66 3.20 13.43
N GLN A 148 4.86 3.21 14.02
CA GLN A 148 5.04 3.64 15.42
C GLN A 148 4.71 5.12 15.68
N PHE A 149 4.51 5.93 14.62
CA PHE A 149 4.04 7.31 14.72
C PHE A 149 2.56 7.46 14.34
N GLU A 150 1.85 6.35 14.08
CA GLU A 150 0.43 6.36 13.73
C GLU A 150 -0.46 6.45 14.98
N GLY A 151 -1.06 7.62 15.24
CA GLY A 151 -1.94 7.80 16.39
C GLY A 151 -1.21 7.86 17.76
N ASN A 152 -1.99 7.98 18.84
CA ASN A 152 -1.47 8.01 20.20
C ASN A 152 -1.35 6.58 20.76
N HIS A 153 -0.16 5.97 20.61
CA HIS A 153 0.17 4.66 21.19
C HIS A 153 0.27 4.63 22.73
N ARG A 154 0.05 5.77 23.41
CA ARG A 154 0.31 5.93 24.85
C ARG A 154 -0.86 5.54 25.77
N GLU A 155 -2.04 5.22 25.24
CA GLU A 155 -3.24 4.96 26.04
C GLU A 155 -4.04 3.76 25.52
N LYS A 156 -3.47 2.54 25.51
CA LYS A 156 -4.24 1.36 25.07
C LYS A 156 -4.13 0.15 26.01
N PRO A 157 -5.23 -0.60 26.18
CA PRO A 157 -5.31 -1.70 27.12
C PRO A 157 -4.36 -2.85 26.78
N GLU A 158 -3.93 -3.56 27.83
CA GLU A 158 -3.16 -4.81 27.72
C GLU A 158 -3.94 -5.82 26.85
N GLY A 159 -3.25 -6.43 25.87
CA GLY A 159 -3.82 -7.43 24.96
C GLY A 159 -4.21 -6.93 23.56
N SER A 160 -4.00 -5.65 23.23
CA SER A 160 -4.20 -5.15 21.86
C SER A 160 -3.15 -5.69 20.88
N ASP A 161 -3.52 -5.83 19.60
CA ASP A 161 -2.63 -6.30 18.53
C ASP A 161 -1.35 -5.44 18.41
N GLU A 162 -1.35 -4.21 18.91
CA GLU A 162 -0.20 -3.31 18.95
C GLU A 162 0.97 -3.83 19.81
N ILE A 163 0.70 -4.63 20.85
CA ILE A 163 1.75 -5.29 21.65
C ILE A 163 2.56 -6.25 20.77
N LYS A 164 1.89 -7.01 19.89
CA LYS A 164 2.56 -7.89 18.92
C LYS A 164 3.42 -7.12 17.91
N LEU A 165 3.16 -5.82 17.76
CA LEU A 165 3.91 -4.93 16.88
C LEU A 165 5.12 -4.31 17.57
N GLY A 166 5.20 -4.35 18.90
CA GLY A 166 6.38 -3.92 19.67
C GLY A 166 6.86 -2.51 19.29
N TYR A 167 5.94 -1.55 19.19
CA TYR A 167 6.28 -0.17 18.80
C TYR A 167 7.18 0.53 19.83
N ASP A 168 7.07 0.12 21.09
CA ASP A 168 7.90 0.53 22.23
C ASP A 168 9.40 0.27 22.01
N GLN A 169 9.75 -0.67 21.12
CA GLN A 169 11.15 -0.97 20.80
C GLN A 169 11.81 0.03 19.85
N PHE A 170 11.05 0.93 19.24
CA PHE A 170 11.57 1.90 18.30
C PHE A 170 11.93 3.21 19.00
N ASP A 171 13.19 3.35 19.43
CA ASP A 171 13.73 4.60 19.98
C ASP A 171 14.37 5.50 18.89
N VAL A 172 13.88 5.39 17.64
CA VAL A 172 14.43 6.16 16.52
C VAL A 172 13.51 7.32 16.16
N PRO A 173 14.03 8.54 16.00
CA PRO A 173 13.25 9.68 15.54
C PRO A 173 12.61 9.43 14.16
N MET A 174 11.44 10.04 13.93
CA MET A 174 10.66 9.88 12.70
C MET A 174 11.47 10.03 11.41
N PRO A 175 12.35 11.04 11.23
CA PRO A 175 13.14 11.16 10.00
C PRO A 175 14.03 9.93 9.72
N LYS A 176 14.62 9.35 10.78
CA LYS A 176 15.49 8.17 10.67
C LYS A 176 14.67 6.92 10.36
N ALA A 177 13.51 6.77 10.99
CA ALA A 177 12.58 5.67 10.71
C ALA A 177 12.08 5.70 9.26
N SER A 178 11.64 6.88 8.78
CA SER A 178 11.17 7.04 7.40
C SER A 178 12.29 6.77 6.38
N SER A 179 13.53 7.20 6.67
CA SER A 179 14.69 6.91 5.81
C SER A 179 14.99 5.41 5.72
N LYS A 180 14.91 4.68 6.85
CA LYS A 180 15.06 3.22 6.87
C LYS A 180 13.96 2.52 6.05
N LEU A 181 12.71 2.93 6.20
CA LEU A 181 11.59 2.37 5.43
C LEU A 181 11.73 2.63 3.93
N ARG A 182 12.12 3.85 3.53
CA ARG A 182 12.40 4.15 2.12
C ARG A 182 13.51 3.25 1.56
N SER A 183 14.56 3.04 2.34
CA SER A 183 15.67 2.15 1.95
C SER A 183 15.23 0.69 1.86
N TYR A 184 14.30 0.26 2.72
CA TYR A 184 13.69 -1.06 2.67
C TYR A 184 12.86 -1.25 1.40
N TYR A 185 11.93 -0.34 1.09
CA TYR A 185 11.08 -0.45 -0.09
C TYR A 185 11.83 -0.28 -1.42
N ARG A 186 12.97 0.43 -1.43
CA ARG A 186 13.87 0.48 -2.60
C ARG A 186 14.35 -0.90 -3.05
N GLN A 187 14.46 -1.87 -2.13
CA GLN A 187 14.89 -3.24 -2.46
C GLN A 187 13.88 -4.00 -3.34
N VAL A 188 12.65 -3.49 -3.47
CA VAL A 188 11.61 -4.02 -4.38
C VAL A 188 11.25 -3.03 -5.48
N GLY A 189 12.14 -2.07 -5.78
CA GLY A 189 12.03 -1.19 -6.95
C GLY A 189 11.29 0.12 -6.72
N PHE A 190 10.83 0.41 -5.51
CA PHE A 190 10.20 1.71 -5.22
C PHE A 190 11.19 2.86 -5.26
N VAL A 191 10.77 3.95 -5.89
CA VAL A 191 11.49 5.22 -5.97
C VAL A 191 10.69 6.30 -5.24
N GLN A 192 11.37 7.17 -4.51
CA GLN A 192 10.70 8.21 -3.71
C GLN A 192 10.20 9.36 -4.59
N VAL A 193 8.93 9.72 -4.44
CA VAL A 193 8.37 10.93 -5.06
C VAL A 193 8.90 12.17 -4.31
N PRO A 194 9.62 13.08 -4.99
CA PRO A 194 10.31 14.19 -4.34
C PRO A 194 9.38 15.09 -3.52
N ARG A 195 9.85 15.48 -2.32
CA ARG A 195 9.13 16.33 -1.34
C ARG A 195 7.82 15.72 -0.81
N THR A 196 7.62 14.41 -0.96
CA THR A 196 6.46 13.71 -0.40
C THR A 196 6.91 12.49 0.41
N PRO A 197 6.03 11.92 1.26
CA PRO A 197 6.28 10.62 1.89
C PRO A 197 6.03 9.43 0.95
N PHE A 198 5.52 9.66 -0.25
CA PHE A 198 5.12 8.61 -1.17
C PHE A 198 6.30 8.04 -1.95
N MET A 199 6.15 6.78 -2.32
CA MET A 199 7.04 6.08 -3.22
C MET A 199 6.23 5.39 -4.29
N VAL A 200 6.80 5.29 -5.48
CA VAL A 200 6.16 4.69 -6.65
C VAL A 200 7.09 3.72 -7.34
N ARG A 201 6.53 2.78 -8.10
CA ARG A 201 7.24 1.94 -9.06
C ARG A 201 6.33 1.58 -10.22
N SER A 202 6.94 1.17 -11.33
CA SER A 202 6.22 0.45 -12.36
C SER A 202 5.73 -0.92 -11.83
N PRO A 203 4.60 -1.44 -12.36
CA PRO A 203 4.10 -2.80 -12.11
C PRO A 203 5.14 -3.93 -12.26
#